data_AF-A0A419DYU2-F1
#
_entry.id   AF-A0A419DYU2-F1
#
_cell.length_a   1.000
_cell.length_b   1.000
_cell.length_c   1.000
_cell.angle_alpha   90.00
_cell.angle_beta   90.00
_cell.angle_gamma   90.00
#
_symmetry.space_group_name_H-M   'P 1'
#
loop_
_entity.id
_entity.type
_entity.pdbx_description
1 polymer ?
#
loop_
_entity_poly.entity_id
_entity_poly.type
_entity_poly.pdbx_seq_one_letter_code
_entity_poly.pdbx_strand_id
1 'polypeptide(L)'
;MTELVKKITAKGIVPDLAERVKTPGDLYDADEKTIVATPVFHVYGLARKYDAERSQYGEYLRFTGDFEAVNLKTGEVHRAGSMILPDIAENVLAGAMNTEGAQAVQFALEIGVKPSKSPVGYDYTVKPLVENREAEDALTTLRAASRAALPAPSKSDGEQVADNAAGKKK
;
A
#
# COMPACT_ATOMS: atom_id res chain seq x y z
N MET A 1 -10.07 1.60 -12.40
CA MET A 1 -8.97 2.33 -13.09
C MET A 1 -8.01 2.80 -12.01
N THR A 2 -6.70 2.63 -12.19
CA THR A 2 -5.69 2.98 -11.18
C THR A 2 -5.14 4.37 -11.46
N GLU A 3 -5.17 5.25 -10.45
CA GLU A 3 -4.64 6.60 -10.51
C GLU A 3 -3.31 6.69 -9.74
N LEU A 4 -2.31 7.34 -10.33
CA LEU A 4 -1.06 7.65 -9.65
C LEU A 4 -1.16 9.05 -9.04
N VAL A 5 -1.12 9.14 -7.72
CA VAL A 5 -1.25 10.40 -6.97
C VAL A 5 0.06 10.76 -6.27
N LYS A 6 0.26 12.05 -6.00
CA LYS A 6 1.47 12.54 -5.30
C LYS A 6 1.64 11.91 -3.92
N LYS A 7 0.52 11.75 -3.21
CA LYS A 7 0.46 11.16 -1.87
C LYS A 7 -0.92 10.60 -1.58
N ILE A 8 -1.00 9.55 -0.79
CA ILE A 8 -2.26 9.03 -0.24
C ILE A 8 -2.57 9.76 1.07
N THR A 9 -3.79 10.28 1.19
CA THR A 9 -4.35 10.84 2.44
C THR A 9 -5.83 10.50 2.52
N ALA A 10 -6.42 10.39 3.71
CA ALA A 10 -7.85 10.08 3.87
C ALA A 10 -8.76 11.01 3.05
N LYS A 11 -8.48 12.33 3.06
CA LYS A 11 -9.20 13.32 2.26
C LYS A 11 -8.98 13.18 0.75
N GLY A 12 -7.80 12.72 0.33
CA GLY A 12 -7.50 12.48 -1.09
C GLY A 12 -8.23 11.25 -1.63
N ILE A 13 -8.37 10.21 -0.81
CA ILE A 13 -9.06 8.97 -1.20
C ILE A 13 -10.57 9.10 -1.07
N VAL A 14 -11.05 9.74 0.00
CA VAL A 14 -12.47 9.91 0.31
C VAL A 14 -12.77 11.40 0.51
N PRO A 15 -12.91 12.18 -0.57
CA PRO A 15 -13.12 13.64 -0.47
C PRO A 15 -14.48 13.99 0.16
N ASP A 16 -15.48 13.13 0.01
CA ASP A 16 -16.85 13.28 0.54
C ASP A 16 -17.01 12.76 1.99
N LEU A 17 -15.91 12.45 2.69
CA LEU A 17 -15.95 11.78 4.00
C LEU A 17 -16.84 12.49 5.03
N ALA A 18 -16.70 13.82 5.17
CA ALA A 18 -17.46 14.58 6.15
C ALA A 18 -18.97 14.62 5.85
N GLU A 19 -19.37 14.49 4.59
CA GLU A 19 -20.77 14.43 4.17
C GLU A 19 -21.34 13.03 4.40
N ARG A 20 -20.55 11.99 4.12
CA ARG A 20 -20.92 10.60 4.41
C ARG A 20 -21.21 10.38 5.87
N VAL A 21 -20.34 10.89 6.76
CA VAL A 21 -20.52 10.74 8.22
C VAL A 21 -21.83 11.39 8.71
N LYS A 22 -22.28 12.47 8.06
CA LYS A 22 -23.51 13.18 8.46
C LYS A 22 -24.79 12.48 8.01
N THR A 23 -24.70 11.48 7.14
CA THR A 23 -25.86 10.74 6.64
C THR A 23 -26.03 9.49 7.51
N PRO A 24 -27.04 9.44 8.41
CA PRO A 24 -27.15 8.39 9.43
C PRO A 24 -27.22 6.95 8.90
N GLY A 25 -27.69 6.77 7.65
CA GLY A 25 -28.01 5.45 7.11
C GLY A 25 -26.87 4.42 7.08
N ASP A 26 -25.60 4.86 7.01
CA ASP A 26 -24.45 3.95 6.86
C ASP A 26 -23.66 3.72 8.18
N LEU A 27 -23.98 4.42 9.28
CA LEU A 27 -23.13 4.53 10.48
C LEU A 27 -23.79 4.03 11.77
N TYR A 28 -25.06 3.66 11.67
CA TYR A 28 -25.82 3.09 12.74
C TYR A 28 -26.33 1.71 12.33
N ASP A 29 -26.46 0.81 13.31
CA ASP A 29 -27.18 -0.45 13.11
C ASP A 29 -28.65 -0.16 12.72
N ALA A 30 -29.37 -1.16 12.18
CA ALA A 30 -30.76 -1.03 11.73
C ALA A 30 -31.72 -0.47 12.79
N ASP A 31 -31.34 -0.58 14.08
CA ASP A 31 -32.10 -0.07 15.22
C ASP A 31 -31.70 1.37 15.65
N GLU A 32 -30.78 2.03 14.93
CA GLU A 32 -30.19 3.36 15.23
C GLU A 32 -29.53 3.51 16.63
N LYS A 33 -29.42 2.40 17.38
CA LYS A 33 -28.97 2.39 18.78
C LYS A 33 -27.47 2.21 18.97
N THR A 34 -26.79 1.65 17.97
CA THR A 34 -25.37 1.30 18.05
C THR A 34 -24.61 2.01 16.96
N ILE A 35 -23.56 2.73 17.37
CA ILE A 35 -22.58 3.30 16.43
C ILE A 35 -21.76 2.14 15.86
N VAL A 36 -21.90 1.91 14.56
CA VAL A 36 -21.10 0.92 13.83
C VAL A 36 -19.98 1.66 13.11
N ALA A 37 -18.74 1.16 13.24
CA ALA A 37 -17.64 1.69 12.46
C ALA A 37 -17.86 1.35 11.00
N THR A 38 -17.96 2.37 10.14
CA THR A 38 -18.19 2.18 8.70
C THR A 38 -16.86 2.21 7.98
N PRO A 39 -16.45 1.12 7.31
CA PRO A 39 -15.27 1.11 6.46
C PRO A 39 -15.38 2.14 5.33
N VAL A 40 -14.33 2.92 5.09
CA VAL A 40 -14.33 3.97 4.06
C VAL A 40 -13.28 3.76 2.98
N PHE A 41 -12.10 3.26 3.35
CA PHE A 41 -11.08 2.87 2.39
C PHE A 41 -10.17 1.78 2.97
N HIS A 42 -9.61 0.96 2.07
CA HIS A 42 -8.51 0.08 2.40
C HIS A 42 -7.20 0.72 1.98
N VAL A 43 -6.13 0.46 2.73
CA VAL A 43 -4.78 0.91 2.39
C VAL A 43 -3.76 -0.16 2.74
N TYR A 44 -2.85 -0.41 1.82
CA TYR A 44 -1.84 -1.46 1.98
C TYR A 44 -0.59 -1.12 1.19
N GLY A 45 0.51 -1.78 1.56
CA GLY A 45 1.78 -1.60 0.88
C GLY A 45 2.98 -1.89 1.75
N LEU A 46 4.11 -1.35 1.29
CA LEU A 46 5.43 -1.52 1.91
C LEU A 46 5.93 -0.15 2.41
N ALA A 47 5.96 0.04 3.72
CA ALA A 47 6.56 1.21 4.33
C ALA A 47 8.06 0.98 4.60
N ARG A 48 8.92 1.90 4.15
CA ARG A 48 10.38 1.77 4.29
C ARG A 48 10.99 2.79 5.26
N LYS A 49 10.42 3.99 5.31
CA LYS A 49 10.77 5.02 6.28
C LYS A 49 9.58 5.90 6.60
N TYR A 50 9.66 6.64 7.69
CA TYR A 50 8.76 7.75 7.96
C TYR A 50 9.54 8.94 8.50
N ASP A 51 9.03 10.13 8.22
CA ASP A 51 9.60 11.39 8.66
C ASP A 51 8.53 12.16 9.44
N ALA A 52 8.87 12.69 10.61
CA ALA A 52 7.99 13.57 11.37
C ALA A 52 8.02 14.98 10.75
N GLU A 53 6.86 15.47 10.35
CA GLU A 53 6.67 16.78 9.75
C GLU A 53 5.61 17.57 10.52
N ARG A 54 5.54 18.88 10.29
CA ARG A 54 4.56 19.76 10.92
C ARG A 54 3.76 20.52 9.89
N SER A 55 2.45 20.57 10.09
CA SER A 55 1.51 21.39 9.32
C SER A 55 0.85 22.45 10.21
N GLN A 56 0.00 23.27 9.60
CA GLN A 56 -0.90 24.18 10.31
C GLN A 56 -1.92 23.46 11.23
N TYR A 57 -2.11 22.15 11.04
CA TYR A 57 -3.05 21.33 11.81
C TYR A 57 -2.37 20.51 12.90
N GLY A 58 -1.05 20.60 13.04
CA GLY A 58 -0.28 19.80 13.98
C GLY A 58 0.84 19.00 13.30
N GLU A 59 1.54 18.23 14.12
CA GLU A 59 2.56 17.27 13.69
C GLU A 59 1.90 16.05 13.04
N TYR A 60 2.56 15.47 12.05
CA TYR A 60 2.12 14.25 11.37
C TYR A 60 3.34 13.45 10.91
N LEU A 61 3.17 12.15 10.70
CA LEU A 61 4.19 11.31 10.08
C LEU A 61 3.91 11.14 8.60
N ARG A 62 4.93 11.41 7.78
CA ARG A 62 4.92 11.07 6.36
C ARG A 62 5.63 9.73 6.18
N PHE A 63 4.90 8.72 5.74
CA PHE A 63 5.47 7.44 5.33
C PHE A 63 5.95 7.52 3.88
N THR A 64 7.10 6.91 3.61
CA THR A 64 7.64 6.71 2.26
C THR A 64 7.78 5.22 1.97
N GLY A 65 7.33 4.81 0.79
CA GLY A 65 7.16 3.40 0.47
C GLY A 65 6.51 3.19 -0.88
N ASP A 66 5.87 2.04 -1.05
CA ASP A 66 4.98 1.76 -2.18
C ASP A 66 3.60 1.46 -1.61
N PHE A 67 2.62 2.31 -1.92
CA PHE A 67 1.30 2.25 -1.30
C PHE A 67 0.19 2.23 -2.34
N GLU A 68 -0.85 1.48 -2.03
CA GLU A 68 -2.12 1.46 -2.75
C GLU A 68 -3.26 1.66 -1.75
N ALA A 69 -4.22 2.50 -2.13
CA ALA A 69 -5.45 2.71 -1.37
C ALA A 69 -6.66 2.55 -2.29
N VAL A 70 -7.73 1.98 -1.75
CA VAL A 70 -8.98 1.71 -2.47
C VAL A 70 -10.13 2.39 -1.76
N ASN A 71 -10.81 3.31 -2.45
CA ASN A 71 -12.06 3.89 -1.96
C ASN A 71 -13.16 2.83 -2.02
N LEU A 72 -13.73 2.45 -0.87
CA LEU A 72 -14.69 1.34 -0.81
C LEU A 72 -16.06 1.65 -1.41
N LYS A 73 -16.40 2.93 -1.60
CA LYS A 73 -17.65 3.33 -2.27
C LYS A 73 -17.51 3.36 -3.78
N THR A 74 -16.43 3.94 -4.29
CA THR A 74 -16.24 4.13 -5.74
C THR A 74 -15.46 3.00 -6.41
N GLY A 75 -14.71 2.21 -5.63
CA GLY A 75 -13.77 1.21 -6.15
C GLY A 75 -12.54 1.82 -6.82
N GLU A 76 -12.33 3.14 -6.69
CA GLU A 76 -11.18 3.82 -7.24
C GLU A 76 -9.91 3.43 -6.48
N VAL A 77 -8.85 3.18 -7.25
CA VAL A 77 -7.57 2.72 -6.74
C VAL A 77 -6.56 3.83 -6.94
N HIS A 78 -5.91 4.25 -5.86
CA HIS A 78 -4.89 5.29 -5.87
C HIS A 78 -3.55 4.69 -5.44
N ARG A 79 -2.49 4.97 -6.19
CA ARG A 79 -1.11 4.57 -5.86
C ARG A 79 -0.25 5.78 -5.57
N ALA A 80 0.65 5.67 -4.61
CA ALA A 80 1.63 6.71 -4.33
C ALA A 80 2.88 6.15 -3.66
N GLY A 81 3.99 6.87 -3.81
CA GLY A 81 5.23 6.59 -3.07
C GLY A 81 5.27 7.20 -1.65
N SER A 82 4.26 8.00 -1.30
CA SER A 82 4.15 8.64 0.01
C SER A 82 2.72 8.63 0.53
N MET A 83 2.58 8.57 1.86
CA MET A 83 1.29 8.48 2.52
C MET A 83 1.28 9.23 3.85
N ILE A 84 0.14 9.80 4.20
CA ILE A 84 -0.17 10.33 5.53
C ILE A 84 -1.46 9.66 5.99
N LEU A 85 -1.38 8.96 7.11
CA LEU A 85 -2.49 8.21 7.69
C LEU A 85 -3.18 9.04 8.78
N PRO A 86 -4.43 8.71 9.15
CA PRO A 86 -5.01 9.22 10.39
C PRO A 86 -4.20 8.75 11.60
N ASP A 87 -4.15 9.57 12.66
CA ASP A 87 -3.30 9.40 13.84
C ASP A 87 -3.28 7.98 14.42
N ILE A 88 -4.43 7.30 14.48
CA ILE A 88 -4.51 5.92 15.00
C ILE A 88 -3.74 4.95 14.10
N ALA A 89 -3.92 5.03 12.78
CA ALA A 89 -3.23 4.16 11.83
C ALA A 89 -1.75 4.53 11.69
N GLU A 90 -1.45 5.82 11.78
CA GLU A 90 -0.09 6.34 11.84
C GLU A 90 0.70 5.72 13.00
N ASN A 91 0.16 5.77 14.22
CA ASN A 91 0.82 5.22 15.41
C ASN A 91 1.03 3.70 15.31
N VAL A 92 0.05 2.97 14.77
CA VAL A 92 0.17 1.51 14.56
C VAL A 92 1.30 1.19 13.60
N LEU A 93 1.39 1.88 12.47
CA LEU A 93 2.42 1.62 11.47
C LEU A 93 3.80 2.08 11.94
N ALA A 94 3.90 3.26 12.57
CA ALA A 94 5.15 3.75 13.15
C ALA A 94 5.67 2.81 14.25
N GLY A 95 4.79 2.30 15.11
CA GLY A 95 5.13 1.29 16.11
C GLY A 95 5.72 0.03 15.48
N ALA A 96 5.11 -0.49 14.41
CA ALA A 96 5.63 -1.65 13.69
C ALA A 96 7.01 -1.39 13.07
N MET A 97 7.23 -0.18 12.53
CA MET A 97 8.50 0.22 11.90
C MET A 97 9.65 0.44 12.90
N ASN A 98 9.35 0.70 14.16
CA ASN A 98 10.35 0.87 15.22
C ASN A 98 10.79 -0.46 15.88
N THR A 99 10.27 -1.60 15.41
CA THR A 99 10.71 -2.91 15.88
C THR A 99 12.16 -3.16 15.45
N GLU A 100 13.00 -3.65 16.38
CA GLU A 100 14.41 -3.93 16.08
C GLU A 100 14.56 -4.87 14.87
N GLY A 101 15.37 -4.46 13.89
CA GLY A 101 15.62 -5.24 12.68
C GLY A 101 14.65 -5.02 11.51
N ALA A 102 13.58 -4.24 11.69
CA ALA A 102 12.63 -3.96 10.61
C ALA A 102 13.24 -3.01 9.55
N GLN A 103 13.58 -3.54 8.37
CA GLN A 103 14.04 -2.73 7.23
C GLN A 103 12.88 -2.15 6.41
N ALA A 104 11.76 -2.86 6.38
CA ALA A 104 10.52 -2.44 5.76
C ALA A 104 9.36 -3.21 6.38
N VAL A 105 8.20 -2.57 6.46
CA VAL A 105 6.98 -3.15 7.03
C VAL A 105 5.93 -3.30 5.95
N GLN A 106 5.48 -4.53 5.74
CA GLN A 106 4.29 -4.81 4.93
C GLN A 106 3.06 -4.68 5.82
N PHE A 107 2.04 -3.97 5.33
CA PHE A 107 0.80 -3.79 6.07
C PHE A 107 -0.40 -3.80 5.13
N ALA A 108 -1.55 -4.15 5.69
CA ALA A 108 -2.84 -3.84 5.10
C ALA A 108 -3.81 -3.45 6.22
N LEU A 109 -4.45 -2.30 6.06
CA LEU A 109 -5.36 -1.71 7.04
C LEU A 109 -6.68 -1.36 6.37
N GLU A 110 -7.76 -1.66 7.07
CA GLU A 110 -9.07 -1.09 6.82
C GLU A 110 -9.25 0.14 7.69
N ILE A 111 -9.50 1.27 7.04
CA ILE A 111 -9.79 2.52 7.70
C ILE A 111 -11.30 2.72 7.66
N GLY A 112 -11.88 2.84 8.85
CA GLY A 112 -13.28 3.18 9.04
C GLY A 112 -13.45 4.51 9.75
N VAL A 113 -14.70 4.93 9.87
CA VAL A 113 -15.10 6.10 10.65
C VAL A 113 -16.31 5.76 11.50
N LYS A 114 -16.43 6.44 12.63
CA LYS A 114 -17.60 6.40 13.50
C LYS A 114 -17.99 7.82 13.90
N PRO A 115 -19.30 8.16 13.98
CA PRO A 115 -19.73 9.44 14.50
C PRO A 115 -19.18 9.70 15.91
N SER A 116 -18.77 10.93 16.17
CA SER A 116 -18.27 11.33 17.49
C SER A 116 -18.67 12.76 17.81
N LYS A 117 -18.58 13.12 19.09
CA LYS A 117 -18.82 14.50 19.57
C LYS A 117 -17.61 15.41 19.35
N SER A 118 -16.60 14.96 18.61
CA SER A 118 -15.45 15.79 18.26
C SER A 118 -15.88 16.99 17.41
N PRO A 119 -15.11 18.09 17.37
CA PRO A 119 -15.41 19.22 16.47
C PRO A 119 -15.52 18.83 15.00
N VAL A 120 -14.91 17.69 14.61
CA VAL A 120 -14.92 17.15 13.25
C VAL A 120 -16.17 16.30 12.98
N GLY A 121 -16.83 15.79 14.04
CA GLY A 121 -18.06 15.01 13.97
C GLY A 121 -17.86 13.50 13.79
N TYR A 122 -16.62 13.03 13.70
CA TYR A 122 -16.26 11.62 13.65
C TYR A 122 -14.88 11.35 14.22
N ASP A 123 -14.65 10.07 14.53
CA ASP A 123 -13.35 9.50 14.82
C ASP A 123 -13.01 8.43 13.78
N TYR A 124 -11.74 8.31 13.45
CA TYR A 124 -11.25 7.20 12.63
C TYR A 124 -11.20 5.90 13.43
N THR A 125 -11.37 4.78 12.74
CA THR A 125 -11.16 3.43 13.28
C THR A 125 -10.20 2.69 12.36
N VAL A 126 -9.42 1.77 12.91
CA VAL A 126 -8.41 1.03 12.17
C VAL A 126 -8.55 -0.44 12.49
N LYS A 127 -8.59 -1.27 11.45
CA LYS A 127 -8.60 -2.72 11.57
C LYS A 127 -7.50 -3.31 10.69
N PRO A 128 -6.53 -4.06 11.24
CA PRO A 128 -5.58 -4.80 10.43
C PRO A 128 -6.29 -5.85 9.56
N LEU A 129 -5.99 -5.86 8.27
CA LEU A 129 -6.48 -6.87 7.32
C LEU A 129 -5.54 -8.08 7.22
N VAL A 130 -4.29 -7.91 7.62
CA VAL A 130 -3.30 -8.97 7.84
C VAL A 130 -2.63 -8.72 9.18
N GLU A 131 -2.26 -9.79 9.89
CA GLU A 131 -1.28 -9.68 10.98
C GLU A 131 0.02 -9.14 10.38
N ASN A 132 0.55 -8.04 10.94
CA ASN A 132 1.77 -7.40 10.47
C ASN A 132 2.88 -8.44 10.39
N ARG A 133 3.20 -8.91 9.18
CA ARG A 133 4.34 -9.79 8.93
C ARG A 133 5.55 -8.91 8.72
N GLU A 134 6.66 -9.26 9.36
CA GLU A 134 7.97 -8.82 8.88
C GLU A 134 8.03 -9.11 7.38
N ALA A 135 8.54 -8.15 6.61
CA ALA A 135 8.59 -8.28 5.16
C ALA A 135 9.43 -9.53 4.81
N GLU A 136 8.77 -10.67 4.58
CA GLU A 136 9.43 -11.83 4.02
C GLU A 136 10.16 -11.38 2.75
N ASP A 137 11.42 -11.81 2.68
CA ASP A 137 12.46 -11.40 1.75
C ASP A 137 11.90 -10.96 0.39
N ALA A 138 11.77 -9.64 0.20
CA ALA A 138 11.33 -9.03 -1.06
C ALA A 138 12.18 -9.50 -2.25
N LEU A 139 13.43 -9.93 -1.98
CA LEU A 139 14.34 -10.50 -2.95
C LEU A 139 13.91 -11.89 -3.42
N THR A 140 13.20 -12.67 -2.61
CA THR A 140 12.65 -13.98 -2.98
C THR A 140 11.50 -13.85 -3.98
N THR A 141 10.58 -12.90 -3.76
CA THR A 141 9.52 -12.56 -4.73
C THR A 141 10.10 -12.00 -6.03
N LEU A 142 11.12 -11.14 -5.95
CA LEU A 142 11.82 -10.61 -7.14
C LEU A 142 12.67 -11.66 -7.86
N ARG A 143 13.26 -12.63 -7.15
CA ARG A 143 13.97 -13.79 -7.74
C ARG A 143 13.01 -14.74 -8.45
N ALA A 144 11.83 -14.97 -7.91
CA ALA A 144 10.79 -15.76 -8.58
C ALA A 144 10.31 -15.07 -9.87
N ALA A 145 10.08 -13.74 -9.81
CA ALA A 145 9.68 -12.95 -10.96
C ALA A 145 10.79 -12.82 -12.03
N SER A 146 12.06 -12.67 -11.64
CA SER A 146 13.18 -12.57 -12.58
C SER A 146 13.60 -13.91 -13.20
N ARG A 147 13.33 -15.03 -12.53
CA ARG A 147 13.54 -16.38 -13.10
C ARG A 147 12.44 -16.80 -14.08
N ALA A 148 11.30 -16.10 -14.08
CA ALA A 148 10.27 -16.24 -15.10
C ALA A 148 10.63 -15.46 -16.37
N ALA A 149 11.48 -16.08 -17.20
CA ALA A 149 11.77 -15.78 -18.60
C ALA A 149 12.71 -14.60 -18.95
N LEU A 150 13.97 -14.95 -19.24
CA LEU A 150 14.51 -14.65 -20.57
C LEU A 150 14.46 -15.97 -21.36
N PRO A 151 13.82 -16.04 -22.55
CA PRO A 151 14.02 -17.19 -23.42
C PRO A 151 15.51 -17.30 -23.74
N ALA A 152 16.07 -18.50 -23.60
CA ALA A 152 17.44 -18.77 -24.01
C ALA A 152 17.62 -18.31 -25.47
N PRO A 153 18.72 -17.64 -25.83
CA PRO A 153 18.97 -17.31 -27.23
C PRO A 153 18.95 -18.61 -28.02
N SER A 154 17.98 -18.73 -28.93
CA SER A 154 17.84 -19.90 -29.79
C SER A 154 19.14 -20.02 -30.59
N LYS A 155 19.92 -21.07 -30.34
CA LYS A 155 20.89 -21.54 -31.30
C LYS A 155 20.09 -22.02 -32.51
N SER A 156 19.85 -21.14 -33.47
CA SER A 156 19.56 -21.54 -34.83
C SER A 156 20.88 -21.97 -35.43
N ASP A 157 20.91 -23.25 -35.82
CA ASP A 157 21.99 -23.94 -36.49
C ASP A 157 22.61 -23.11 -37.61
N GLY A 158 23.91 -22.89 -37.47
CA GLY A 158 24.79 -22.36 -38.50
C GLY A 158 26.09 -23.16 -38.52
N GLU A 159 26.01 -24.48 -38.38
CA GLU A 159 27.10 -25.38 -38.74
C GLU A 159 26.79 -25.93 -40.14
N GLN A 160 27.48 -25.40 -41.14
CA GLN A 160 28.29 -26.13 -42.12
C GLN A 160 28.47 -25.26 -43.38
N VAL A 161 29.69 -24.75 -43.63
CA VAL A 161 30.65 -25.47 -44.48
C VAL A 161 32.04 -24.78 -44.48
N ALA A 162 33.01 -25.53 -43.96
CA ALA A 162 34.38 -25.72 -44.45
C ALA A 162 35.22 -24.49 -44.87
N ASP A 163 36.05 -24.02 -43.94
CA ASP A 163 37.33 -23.38 -44.27
C ASP A 163 38.34 -24.47 -44.68
N ASN A 164 38.94 -24.29 -45.85
CA ASN A 164 39.76 -25.29 -46.52
C ASN A 164 41.22 -24.82 -46.42
N ALA A 165 41.99 -25.38 -45.47
CA ALA A 165 43.42 -25.09 -45.34
C ALA A 165 44.26 -26.33 -44.99
N ALA A 166 44.86 -26.91 -46.03
CA ALA A 166 46.23 -27.42 -46.13
C ALA A 166 46.85 -28.28 -44.99
N GLY A 167 47.24 -29.52 -45.36
CA GLY A 167 48.64 -29.96 -45.18
C GLY A 167 48.97 -31.29 -44.48
N LYS A 168 49.41 -32.27 -45.30
CA LYS A 168 50.63 -33.10 -45.15
C LYS A 168 50.63 -34.34 -44.21
N LYS A 169 50.81 -35.54 -44.81
CA LYS A 169 51.95 -36.50 -44.62
C LYS A 169 51.56 -37.96 -44.94
N LYS A 170 52.10 -38.53 -46.01
CA LYS A 170 53.19 -39.53 -46.00
C LYS A 170 53.60 -39.87 -47.43
#